data_AF-A0A835X2E0-F1
#
_entry.id   AF-A0A835X2E0-F1
#
_cell.length_a   1.000
_cell.length_b   1.000
_cell.length_c   1.000
_cell.angle_alpha   90.00
_cell.angle_beta   90.00
_cell.angle_gamma   90.00
#
_symmetry.space_group_name_H-M   'P 1'
#
loop_
_entity.id
_entity.type
_entity.pdbx_description
1 polymer ?
#
loop_
_entity_poly.entity_id
_entity_poly.type
_entity_poly.pdbx_seq_one_letter_code
_entity_poly.pdbx_strand_id
1 'polypeptide(L)' 'MAARKHSGRKIRLIKKQKQASSVPAWIILRTNRSVRTNPKRRAWRQTDVEVG' A
#
# COMPACT_ATOMS: atom_id res chain seq x y z
N MET A 1 -8.11 2.88 12.15
CA MET A 1 -7.01 3.83 12.42
C MET A 1 -7.35 4.53 13.74
N ALA A 2 -6.46 4.54 14.74
CA ALA A 2 -6.78 5.13 16.05
C ALA A 2 -7.01 6.65 15.96
N ALA A 3 -7.84 7.21 16.84
CA ALA A 3 -8.21 8.63 16.83
C ALA A 3 -7.01 9.55 17.12
N ARG A 4 -6.29 9.31 18.22
CA ARG A 4 -5.09 10.07 18.62
C ARG A 4 -3.83 9.25 18.35
N LYS A 5 -2.84 9.86 17.68
CA LYS A 5 -1.55 9.26 17.33
C LYS A 5 -0.54 10.35 17.00
N HIS A 6 0.73 10.09 17.28
CA HIS A 6 1.81 11.00 16.91
C HIS A 6 1.86 11.22 15.39
N SER A 7 2.31 12.41 14.97
CA SER A 7 2.40 12.83 13.56
C SER A 7 3.24 11.85 12.73
N GLY A 8 4.39 11.41 13.24
CA GLY A 8 5.27 10.45 12.56
C GLY A 8 4.58 9.12 12.28
N ARG A 9 3.83 8.58 13.26
CA ARG A 9 3.06 7.34 13.07
C ARG A 9 1.96 7.53 12.03
N LYS A 10 1.24 8.66 12.05
CA LYS A 10 0.21 8.99 11.06
C LYS A 10 0.77 9.02 9.63
N ILE A 11 1.91 9.66 9.42
CA ILE A 11 2.55 9.75 8.10
C ILE A 11 2.96 8.37 7.58
N ARG A 12 3.56 7.54 8.42
CA ARG A 12 3.95 6.15 8.05
C ARG A 12 2.72 5.30 7.70
N LEU A 13 1.64 5.41 8.46
CA LEU A 13 0.38 4.71 8.16
C LEU A 13 -0.21 5.15 6.82
N ILE A 14 -0.24 6.45 6.53
CA ILE A 14 -0.70 6.99 5.24
C ILE A 14 0.16 6.46 4.09
N LYS A 15 1.49 6.43 4.25
CA LYS A 15 2.40 5.86 3.25
C LYS A 15 2.09 4.39 2.97
N LYS A 16 1.89 3.58 4.01
CA LYS A 16 1.56 2.15 3.87
C LYS A 16 0.20 1.93 3.21
N GLN A 17 -0.77 2.81 3.45
CA GLN A 17 -2.06 2.79 2.77
C GLN A 17 -1.91 3.06 1.27
N LYS A 18 -1.11 4.07 0.88
CA LYS A 18 -0.83 4.39 -0.53
C LYS A 18 -0.09 3.26 -1.26
N GLN A 19 0.77 2.53 -0.57
CA GLN A 19 1.52 1.40 -1.13
C GLN A 19 0.67 0.15 -1.40
N ALA A 20 -0.49 0.01 -0.75
CA ALA A 20 -1.37 -1.16 -0.88
C ALA A 20 -2.26 -1.13 -2.15
N SER A 21 -2.08 -0.14 -3.02
CA SER A 21 -2.80 0.00 -4.28
C SER A 21 -2.38 -1.04 -5.32
N SER A 22 -3.28 -1.34 -6.26
CA SER A 22 -2.99 -2.16 -7.45
C SER A 22 -2.12 -1.42 -8.46
N VAL A 23 -1.55 -2.17 -9.41
CA VAL A 23 -0.83 -1.58 -10.55
C VAL A 23 -1.81 -0.74 -11.38
N PRO A 24 -1.49 0.53 -11.71
CA PRO A 24 -2.32 1.36 -12.58
C PRO A 24 -2.52 0.74 -13.97
N ALA A 25 -3.72 0.89 -14.53
CA ALA A 25 -4.10 0.31 -15.81
C ALA A 25 -3.17 0.73 -16.97
N TRP A 26 -2.74 1.99 -17.01
CA TRP A 26 -1.85 2.48 -18.05
C TRP A 26 -0.46 1.82 -18.02
N ILE A 27 0.03 1.37 -16.85
CA ILE A 27 1.28 0.63 -16.72
C ILE A 27 1.12 -0.79 -17.27
N ILE A 28 -0.03 -1.42 -17.00
CA ILE A 28 -0.36 -2.74 -17.53
C ILE A 28 -0.37 -2.69 -19.06
N LEU A 29 -0.99 -1.67 -19.65
CA LEU A 29 -1.00 -1.46 -21.11
C LEU A 29 0.41 -1.21 -21.65
N ARG A 30 1.17 -0.32 -21.03
CA ARG A 30 2.56 0.01 -21.44
C ARG A 30 3.49 -1.21 -21.43
N THR A 31 3.26 -2.15 -20.52
CA THR A 31 4.11 -3.33 -20.32
C THR A 31 3.57 -4.58 -21.03
N ASN A 32 2.60 -4.45 -21.94
CA ASN A 32 1.94 -5.58 -22.60
C ASN A 32 1.47 -6.65 -21.60
N ARG A 33 0.94 -6.19 -20.46
CA ARG A 33 0.45 -7.01 -19.35
C ARG A 33 1.52 -7.89 -18.69
N SER A 34 2.80 -7.55 -18.79
CA SER A 34 3.88 -8.22 -18.05
C SER A 34 3.80 -7.92 -16.55
N VAL A 35 3.52 -6.67 -16.17
CA VAL A 35 3.36 -6.27 -14.76
C VAL A 35 1.87 -6.12 -14.43
N ARG A 36 1.25 -7.16 -13.84
CA ARG A 36 -0.19 -7.17 -13.50
C ARG A 36 -0.49 -6.92 -12.03
N THR A 37 0.36 -7.40 -11.14
CA THR A 37 0.13 -7.41 -9.69
C THR A 37 1.23 -6.68 -8.95
N ASN A 38 0.86 -6.00 -7.86
CA ASN A 38 1.81 -5.42 -6.94
C ASN A 38 2.20 -6.49 -5.90
N PRO A 39 3.41 -7.09 -5.95
CA PRO A 39 3.81 -8.15 -5.03
C PRO A 39 3.93 -7.67 -3.57
N LYS A 40 4.09 -6.36 -3.36
CA LYS A 40 4.15 -5.74 -2.02
C LYS A 40 2.77 -5.26 -1.54
N ARG A 41 1.70 -5.60 -2.26
CA ARG A 41 0.33 -5.33 -1.81
C ARG A 41 0.05 -6.13 -0.55
N ARG A 42 -0.68 -5.51 0.38
CA ARG A 42 -0.95 -6.06 1.70
C ARG A 42 -2.44 -6.04 2.01
N ALA A 43 -2.94 -7.10 2.65
CA ALA A 43 -4.26 -7.13 3.27
C ALA A 43 -4.14 -6.94 4.79
N TRP A 44 -5.01 -6.11 5.36
CA TRP A 44 -4.97 -5.75 6.77
C TRP A 44 -5.25 -6.91 7.74
N ARG A 45 -5.94 -7.96 7.27
CA ARG A 45 -6.21 -9.19 8.04
C ARG A 45 -5.09 -10.22 7.96
N GLN A 46 -4.20 -10.11 6.98
CA GLN A 46 -3.18 -11.14 6.72
C GLN A 46 -1.84 -10.77 7.33
N THR A 47 -1.45 -9.50 7.32
CA THR A 47 -0.17 -9.04 7.88
C THR A 47 -0.29 -7.68 8.52
N ASP A 48 0.45 -7.49 9.62
CA ASP A 48 0.50 -6.21 10.32
C ASP A 48 1.31 -5.16 9.53
N VAL A 49 1.13 -3.89 9.89
CA VAL A 49 1.77 -2.75 9.23
C VAL A 49 3.15 -2.46 9.82
N GLU A 50 3.46 -3.03 10.99
CA GLU A 50 4.72 -2.84 11.75
C GLU A 50 5.10 -1.36 11.84
N VAL A 51 4.15 -0.55 12.32
CA VAL A 51 4.34 0.89 12.51
C VAL A 51 4.16 1.19 13.98
N GLY A 52 5.29 1.12 14.71
CA GLY A 52 5.52 1.46 16.12
C GLY A 52 4.30 1.89 16.94
#